data_AF-A0A7R9QXU3-F1
#
_entry.id   AF-A0A7R9QXU3-F1
#
_cell.length_a   1.000
_cell.length_b   1.000
_cell.length_c   1.000
_cell.angle_alpha   90.00
_cell.angle_beta   90.00
_cell.angle_gamma   90.00
#
_symmetry.space_group_name_H-M   'P 1'
#
loop_
_entity.id
_entity.type
_entity.pdbx_description
1 polymer ?
#
loop_
_entity_poly.entity_id
_entity_poly.type
_entity_poly.pdbx_seq_one_letter_code
_entity_poly.pdbx_strand_id
1 'polypeptide(L)'
;MDNESFRFLCAIHNGIKFEQDDKHNFSVSWDKSVAETNRLFEHIDGLKPHNTRDTLSLNDARKVILNLTKPMADISKNVQTNIAIINDKMIEITSSKEAQKGLHDKLRVTINDLIPVKLDYQRTVCTSSTCVWYRKIPETTISKIDYITTCHKHCGLSGVKPETYPNAELKNCFAMDANYNCMNCRCSWDKHMAITYENKLVRKEVINQTTQDLINSKKSDEEKVKVFIEELDNKVKALEQEEREIRSVAVKFGSFLKRNAISPYNDSLKDYLTVLIRQEKDKVNAGGDDKILNSLEAMLANYTEEVKVLEQSMASDEHVSVLGPDDINKLVQSLYKLKENGKQLQDNMNLYSASKASMQSMYTETHYNARQYKRSGITTLGYRSGGYNESDKSVKQARSIFKPWTW
;
A
#
# COMPACT_ATOMS: atom_id res chain seq x y z
N MET A 1 -23.77 -12.92 -19.70
CA MET A 1 -23.82 -12.78 -21.16
C MET A 1 -25.28 -12.83 -21.55
N ASP A 2 -25.87 -11.68 -21.83
CA ASP A 2 -27.28 -11.56 -22.18
C ASP A 2 -27.36 -11.24 -23.67
N ASN A 3 -27.61 -12.25 -24.50
CA ASN A 3 -27.72 -12.10 -25.95
C ASN A 3 -29.19 -12.25 -26.31
N GLU A 4 -29.80 -11.14 -26.71
CA GLU A 4 -31.20 -11.03 -27.11
C GLU A 4 -31.57 -12.02 -28.23
N SER A 5 -30.70 -12.23 -29.20
CA SER A 5 -30.89 -13.20 -30.28
C SER A 5 -30.89 -14.66 -29.77
N PHE A 6 -30.11 -14.97 -28.72
CA PHE A 6 -30.14 -16.29 -28.09
C PHE A 6 -31.45 -16.52 -27.32
N ARG A 7 -31.94 -15.50 -26.62
CA ARG A 7 -33.25 -15.55 -25.95
C ARG A 7 -34.39 -15.75 -26.96
N PHE A 8 -34.32 -15.06 -28.10
CA PHE A 8 -35.26 -15.23 -29.21
C PHE A 8 -35.25 -16.66 -29.77
N LEU A 9 -34.08 -17.27 -29.98
CA LEU A 9 -33.98 -18.68 -30.41
C LEU A 9 -34.58 -19.64 -29.38
N CYS A 10 -34.31 -19.44 -28.09
CA CYS A 10 -34.93 -20.23 -27.02
C CYS A 10 -36.46 -20.05 -26.98
N ALA A 11 -36.97 -18.84 -27.23
CA ALA A 11 -38.40 -18.56 -27.26
C ALA A 11 -39.10 -19.26 -28.45
N ILE A 12 -38.50 -19.24 -29.64
CA ILE A 12 -38.98 -19.99 -30.80
C ILE A 12 -38.98 -21.50 -30.51
N HIS A 13 -37.91 -22.03 -29.90
CA HIS A 13 -37.82 -23.45 -29.54
C HIS A 13 -38.93 -23.88 -28.56
N ASN A 14 -39.35 -22.98 -27.66
CA ASN A 14 -40.45 -23.21 -26.74
C ASN A 14 -41.84 -22.90 -27.33
N GLY A 15 -41.95 -22.72 -28.65
CA GLY A 15 -43.22 -22.55 -29.35
C GLY A 15 -43.82 -21.13 -29.27
N ILE A 16 -43.06 -20.14 -28.79
CA ILE A 16 -43.50 -18.75 -28.78
C ILE A 16 -43.44 -18.20 -30.22
N LYS A 17 -44.55 -17.63 -30.68
CA LYS A 17 -44.66 -17.02 -32.01
C LYS A 17 -44.30 -15.54 -31.93
N PHE A 18 -43.51 -15.10 -32.89
CA PHE A 18 -43.12 -13.70 -33.08
C PHE A 18 -43.65 -13.20 -34.42
N GLU A 19 -43.95 -11.91 -34.49
CA GLU A 19 -44.30 -11.25 -35.74
C GLU A 19 -43.10 -11.21 -36.69
N GLN A 20 -43.35 -11.04 -37.99
CA GLN A 20 -42.29 -11.12 -38.99
C GLN A 20 -41.26 -10.00 -38.82
N ASP A 21 -41.70 -8.80 -38.39
CA ASP A 21 -40.84 -7.66 -38.11
C ASP A 21 -39.91 -7.91 -36.92
N ASP A 22 -40.41 -8.56 -35.86
CA ASP A 22 -39.59 -8.96 -34.72
C ASP A 22 -38.49 -9.93 -35.15
N LYS A 23 -38.84 -10.95 -35.94
CA LYS A 23 -37.87 -11.92 -36.46
C LYS A 23 -36.79 -11.24 -37.30
N HIS A 24 -37.17 -10.26 -38.11
CA HIS A 24 -36.23 -9.47 -38.90
C HIS A 24 -35.27 -8.69 -38.00
N ASN A 25 -35.79 -7.99 -36.99
CA ASN A 25 -35.00 -7.22 -36.04
C ASN A 25 -33.98 -8.09 -35.28
N PHE A 26 -34.39 -9.27 -34.79
CA PHE A 26 -33.47 -10.20 -34.12
C PHE A 26 -32.42 -10.78 -35.06
N SER A 27 -32.77 -11.03 -36.33
CA SER A 27 -31.81 -11.47 -37.36
C SER A 27 -30.75 -10.40 -37.63
N VAL A 28 -31.17 -9.15 -37.81
CA VAL A 28 -30.24 -8.02 -38.03
C VAL A 28 -29.33 -7.82 -36.82
N SER A 29 -29.87 -7.94 -35.60
CA SER A 29 -29.09 -7.87 -34.35
C SER A 29 -28.06 -9.00 -34.24
N TRP A 30 -28.44 -10.22 -34.65
CA TRP A 30 -27.53 -11.37 -34.72
C TRP A 30 -26.39 -11.13 -35.73
N ASP A 31 -26.72 -10.73 -36.96
CA ASP A 31 -25.73 -10.50 -38.01
C ASP A 31 -24.73 -9.41 -37.59
N LYS A 32 -25.22 -8.34 -36.96
CA LYS A 32 -24.36 -7.29 -36.40
C LYS A 32 -23.47 -7.83 -35.28
N SER A 33 -23.99 -8.65 -34.37
CA SER A 33 -23.21 -9.25 -33.28
C SER A 33 -22.12 -10.18 -33.80
N VAL A 34 -22.42 -10.98 -34.83
CA VAL A 34 -21.44 -11.85 -35.50
C VAL A 34 -20.38 -11.02 -36.21
N ALA A 35 -20.77 -9.98 -36.95
CA ALA A 35 -19.84 -9.08 -37.62
C ALA A 35 -18.90 -8.38 -36.63
N GLU A 36 -19.41 -7.87 -35.51
CA GLU A 36 -18.60 -7.23 -34.46
C GLU A 36 -17.67 -8.23 -33.76
N THR A 37 -18.13 -9.46 -33.55
CA THR A 37 -17.30 -10.53 -32.97
C THR A 37 -16.17 -10.92 -33.90
N ASN A 38 -16.45 -11.08 -35.20
CA ASN A 38 -15.42 -11.35 -36.21
C ASN A 38 -14.44 -10.18 -36.32
N ARG A 39 -14.92 -8.93 -36.31
CA ARG A 39 -14.08 -7.73 -36.27
C ARG A 39 -13.14 -7.72 -35.05
N LEU A 40 -13.64 -8.11 -33.87
CA LEU A 40 -12.82 -8.25 -32.67
C LEU A 40 -11.76 -9.35 -32.84
N PHE A 41 -12.12 -10.51 -33.38
CA PHE A 41 -11.15 -11.59 -33.61
C PHE A 41 -10.10 -11.23 -34.67
N GLU A 42 -10.50 -10.61 -35.78
CA GLU A 42 -9.58 -10.09 -36.81
C GLU A 42 -8.63 -9.04 -36.22
N HIS A 43 -9.15 -8.16 -35.36
CA HIS A 43 -8.32 -7.20 -34.65
C HIS A 43 -7.31 -7.91 -33.75
N ILE A 44 -7.75 -8.88 -32.93
CA ILE A 44 -6.89 -9.67 -32.03
C ILE A 44 -5.83 -10.45 -32.82
N ASP A 45 -6.19 -11.04 -33.96
CA ASP A 45 -5.27 -11.80 -34.82
C ASP A 45 -4.21 -10.87 -35.47
N GLY A 46 -4.59 -9.62 -35.74
CA GLY A 46 -3.67 -8.58 -36.19
C GLY A 46 -2.78 -7.98 -35.10
N LEU A 47 -3.08 -8.22 -33.82
CA LEU A 47 -2.24 -7.73 -32.72
C LEU A 47 -0.97 -8.59 -32.60
N LYS A 48 0.18 -7.92 -32.57
CA LYS A 48 1.45 -8.61 -32.28
C LYS A 48 1.35 -9.24 -30.88
N PRO A 49 1.54 -10.56 -30.72
CA PRO A 49 1.56 -11.20 -29.42
C PRO A 49 2.58 -10.51 -28.51
N HIS A 50 2.11 -9.95 -27.40
CA HIS A 50 3.00 -9.43 -26.38
C HIS A 50 3.47 -10.58 -25.50
N ASN A 51 4.69 -10.50 -24.98
CA ASN A 51 5.23 -11.51 -24.10
C ASN A 51 4.49 -11.42 -22.75
N THR A 52 3.68 -12.43 -22.42
CA THR A 52 2.91 -12.47 -21.17
C THR A 52 3.79 -12.42 -19.92
N ARG A 53 5.07 -12.80 -20.03
CA ARG A 53 6.05 -12.65 -18.95
C ARG A 53 6.30 -11.18 -18.60
N ASP A 54 6.24 -10.28 -19.58
CA ASP A 54 6.48 -8.86 -19.35
C ASP A 54 5.31 -8.25 -18.57
N THR A 55 4.07 -8.64 -18.89
CA THR A 55 2.86 -8.25 -18.14
C THR A 55 2.86 -8.77 -16.71
N LEU A 56 3.29 -10.03 -16.49
CA LEU A 56 3.46 -10.58 -15.15
C LEU A 56 4.54 -9.82 -14.37
N SER A 57 5.67 -9.53 -15.01
CA SER A 57 6.79 -8.78 -14.43
C SER A 57 6.41 -7.33 -14.05
N LEU A 58 5.64 -6.64 -14.90
CA LEU A 58 5.09 -5.32 -14.60
C LEU A 58 4.14 -5.35 -13.40
N ASN A 59 3.26 -6.35 -13.33
CA ASN A 59 2.34 -6.52 -12.20
C ASN A 59 3.08 -6.83 -10.90
N ASP A 60 4.13 -7.65 -10.95
CA ASP A 60 4.94 -7.98 -9.77
C ASP A 60 5.78 -6.78 -9.31
N ALA A 61 6.41 -6.06 -10.24
CA ALA A 61 7.08 -4.79 -9.94
C ALA A 61 6.12 -3.79 -9.28
N ARG A 62 4.91 -3.62 -9.83
CA ARG A 62 3.88 -2.76 -9.25
C ARG A 62 3.52 -3.17 -7.81
N LYS A 63 3.33 -4.46 -7.56
CA LYS A 63 3.02 -4.95 -6.21
C LYS A 63 4.17 -4.63 -5.24
N VAL A 64 5.41 -4.92 -5.62
CA VAL A 64 6.59 -4.66 -4.77
C VAL A 64 6.68 -3.17 -4.41
N ILE A 65 6.51 -2.28 -5.38
CA ILE A 65 6.53 -0.83 -5.14
C ILE A 65 5.47 -0.42 -4.14
N LEU A 66 4.21 -0.82 -4.34
CA LEU A 66 3.10 -0.44 -3.45
C LEU A 66 3.31 -0.92 -2.00
N ASN A 67 3.93 -2.10 -1.82
CA ASN A 67 4.21 -2.64 -0.50
C ASN A 67 5.41 -1.98 0.18
N LEU A 68 6.35 -1.42 -0.58
CA LEU A 68 7.48 -0.67 -0.05
C LEU A 68 7.14 0.79 0.26
N THR A 69 6.07 1.34 -0.33
CA THR A 69 5.62 2.72 -0.11
C THR A 69 5.51 3.10 1.36
N LYS A 70 4.75 2.31 2.14
CA LYS A 70 4.55 2.58 3.57
C LYS A 70 5.85 2.39 4.38
N PRO A 71 6.58 1.26 4.27
CA PRO A 71 7.88 1.09 4.93
C PRO A 71 8.87 2.21 4.66
N MET A 72 8.99 2.66 3.40
CA MET A 72 9.90 3.75 3.04
C MET A 72 9.51 5.05 3.73
N ALA A 73 8.23 5.42 3.74
CA ALA A 73 7.77 6.62 4.42
C ALA A 73 7.91 6.56 5.96
N ASP A 74 7.57 5.42 6.57
CA ASP A 74 7.71 5.22 8.02
C ASP A 74 9.18 5.30 8.46
N ILE A 75 10.08 4.66 7.68
CA ILE A 75 11.53 4.69 7.93
C ILE A 75 12.09 6.09 7.71
N SER A 76 11.70 6.77 6.63
CA SER A 76 12.06 8.17 6.40
C SER A 76 11.67 9.06 7.57
N LYS A 77 10.45 8.92 8.12
CA LYS A 77 10.03 9.64 9.34
C LYS A 77 10.91 9.28 10.55
N ASN A 78 11.26 8.01 10.72
CA ASN A 78 12.13 7.56 11.82
C ASN A 78 13.57 8.08 11.69
N VAL A 79 14.09 8.17 10.47
CA VAL A 79 15.40 8.78 10.19
C VAL A 79 15.40 10.24 10.65
N GLN A 80 14.38 11.01 10.27
CA GLN A 80 14.24 12.42 10.69
C GLN A 80 14.09 12.56 12.21
N THR A 81 13.37 11.62 12.84
CA THR A 81 13.27 11.51 14.29
C THR A 81 14.65 11.28 14.94
N ASN A 82 15.43 10.36 14.40
CA ASN A 82 16.76 10.04 14.93
C ASN A 82 17.75 11.19 14.74
N ILE A 83 17.70 11.89 13.61
CA ILE A 83 18.50 13.10 13.36
C ILE A 83 18.17 14.17 14.42
N ALA A 84 16.88 14.43 14.68
CA ALA A 84 16.47 15.38 15.70
C ALA A 84 16.96 14.98 17.10
N ILE A 85 16.89 13.69 17.47
CA ILE A 85 17.42 13.18 18.75
C ILE A 85 18.93 13.43 18.86
N ILE A 86 19.69 13.11 17.81
CA ILE A 86 21.14 13.28 17.80
C ILE A 86 21.52 14.76 17.88
N ASN A 87 20.84 15.63 17.13
CA ASN A 87 21.08 17.08 17.15
C ASN A 87 20.78 17.68 18.53
N ASP A 88 19.67 17.30 19.15
CA ASP A 88 19.33 17.77 20.50
C ASP A 88 20.38 17.31 21.53
N LYS A 89 20.92 16.09 21.39
CA LYS A 89 22.03 15.64 22.23
C LYS A 89 23.31 16.46 22.01
N MET A 90 23.67 16.74 20.75
CA MET A 90 24.87 17.54 20.47
C MET A 90 24.77 18.94 21.11
N ILE A 91 23.58 19.54 21.09
CA ILE A 91 23.31 20.83 21.76
C ILE A 91 23.41 20.68 23.29
N GLU A 92 22.81 19.66 23.88
CA GLU A 92 22.88 19.38 25.32
C GLU A 92 24.34 19.26 25.81
N ILE A 93 25.15 18.48 25.09
CA ILE A 93 26.55 18.24 25.44
C ILE A 93 27.38 19.52 25.29
N THR A 94 27.15 20.29 24.23
CA THR A 94 27.91 21.52 23.96
C THR A 94 27.55 22.66 24.92
N SER A 95 26.29 22.74 25.36
CA SER A 95 25.81 23.79 26.26
C SER A 95 26.09 23.53 27.75
N SER A 96 26.34 22.28 28.13
CA SER A 96 26.67 21.89 29.50
C SER A 96 28.10 22.32 29.88
N LYS A 97 28.24 23.45 30.58
CA LYS A 97 29.52 23.90 31.19
C LYS A 97 30.10 22.95 32.26
N GLU A 98 29.31 21.99 32.73
CA GLU A 98 29.63 21.09 33.85
C GLU A 98 30.26 19.77 33.37
N ALA A 99 31.33 19.86 32.57
CA ALA A 99 31.95 18.72 31.87
C ALA A 99 32.49 17.59 32.78
N GLN A 100 32.51 17.74 34.11
CA GLN A 100 33.13 16.76 35.02
C GLN A 100 32.16 15.82 35.75
N LYS A 101 30.93 16.24 36.08
CA LYS A 101 30.00 15.38 36.84
C LYS A 101 28.96 14.76 35.92
N GLY A 102 29.04 13.44 35.73
CA GLY A 102 28.09 12.69 34.90
C GLY A 102 28.39 12.69 33.39
N LEU A 103 29.63 13.02 32.97
CA LEU A 103 30.03 12.98 31.57
C LEU A 103 29.79 11.60 30.94
N HIS A 104 30.05 10.52 31.69
CA HIS A 104 29.82 9.15 31.25
C HIS A 104 28.37 8.88 30.84
N ASP A 105 27.41 9.43 31.57
CA ASP A 105 25.98 9.28 31.25
C ASP A 105 25.58 10.18 30.06
N LYS A 106 26.23 11.34 29.91
CA LYS A 106 26.00 12.27 28.80
C LYS A 106 26.56 11.78 27.46
N LEU A 107 27.60 10.95 27.45
CA LEU A 107 28.21 10.37 26.24
C LEU A 107 27.42 9.18 25.67
N ARG A 108 26.13 9.04 26.02
CA ARG A 108 25.24 8.01 25.50
C ARG A 108 24.09 8.64 24.72
N VAL A 109 23.80 8.07 23.56
CA VAL A 109 22.63 8.42 22.74
C VAL A 109 21.89 7.16 22.38
N THR A 110 20.58 7.19 22.64
CA THR A 110 19.66 6.14 22.25
C THR A 110 18.80 6.66 21.10
N ILE A 111 18.88 5.98 19.96
CA ILE A 111 18.01 6.24 18.80
C ILE A 111 16.92 5.17 18.71
N ASN A 112 15.98 5.40 17.80
CA ASN A 112 14.86 4.51 17.55
C ASN A 112 15.13 3.61 16.34
N ASP A 113 14.82 2.34 16.51
CA ASP A 113 14.76 1.31 15.48
C ASP A 113 13.29 0.92 15.26
N LEU A 114 12.89 0.62 14.02
CA LEU A 114 11.55 0.17 13.70
C LEU A 114 11.56 -1.32 13.40
N ILE A 115 10.97 -2.11 14.30
CA ILE A 115 10.82 -3.54 14.12
C ILE A 115 9.37 -3.84 13.72
N PRO A 116 9.13 -4.33 12.50
CA PRO A 116 7.79 -4.70 12.10
C PRO A 116 7.38 -6.01 12.79
N VAL A 117 6.14 -6.05 13.30
CA VAL A 117 5.56 -7.19 14.02
C VAL A 117 4.27 -7.58 13.34
N LYS A 118 4.21 -8.84 12.87
CA LYS A 118 3.03 -9.42 12.25
C LYS A 118 1.87 -9.46 13.23
N LEU A 119 0.67 -9.12 12.76
CA LEU A 119 -0.57 -9.32 13.48
C LEU A 119 -1.14 -10.70 13.14
N ASP A 120 -1.81 -11.33 14.12
CA ASP A 120 -2.46 -12.63 13.92
C ASP A 120 -3.59 -12.58 12.87
N TYR A 121 -4.19 -11.39 12.70
CA TYR A 121 -5.30 -11.15 11.80
C TYR A 121 -5.30 -9.70 11.32
N GLN A 122 -5.81 -9.49 10.11
CA GLN A 122 -5.98 -8.16 9.53
C GLN A 122 -6.98 -7.33 10.33
N ARG A 123 -6.61 -6.08 10.63
CA ARG A 123 -7.42 -5.13 11.39
C ARG A 123 -7.66 -3.87 10.58
N THR A 124 -8.81 -3.23 10.76
CA THR A 124 -9.03 -1.85 10.28
C THR A 124 -8.77 -0.90 11.43
N VAL A 125 -7.84 0.03 11.21
CA VAL A 125 -7.44 1.04 12.18
C VAL A 125 -7.76 2.44 11.66
N CYS A 126 -7.95 3.40 12.57
CA CYS A 126 -8.17 4.80 12.20
C CYS A 126 -6.87 5.61 12.35
N THR A 127 -6.45 6.27 11.27
CA THR A 127 -5.26 7.13 11.23
C THR A 127 -5.57 8.60 11.57
N SER A 128 -6.80 8.91 11.98
CA SER A 128 -7.21 10.23 12.49
C SER A 128 -6.48 10.55 13.79
N SER A 129 -6.08 11.81 13.97
CA SER A 129 -5.44 12.29 15.20
C SER A 129 -6.31 12.15 16.44
N THR A 130 -7.64 12.25 16.31
CA THR A 130 -8.58 12.01 17.42
C THR A 130 -8.63 10.54 17.85
N CYS A 131 -8.10 9.64 17.02
CA CYS A 131 -8.14 8.19 17.21
C CYS A 131 -6.75 7.59 17.47
N VAL A 132 -5.74 8.45 17.61
CA VAL A 132 -4.35 8.06 17.79
C VAL A 132 -3.85 8.69 19.08
N TRP A 133 -3.16 7.90 19.90
CA TRP A 133 -2.55 8.37 21.13
C TRP A 133 -1.06 8.57 20.91
N TYR A 134 -0.53 9.69 21.40
CA TYR A 134 0.88 9.99 21.34
C TYR A 134 1.54 9.76 22.70
N ARG A 135 2.68 9.09 22.72
CA ARG A 135 3.53 8.95 23.91
C ARG A 135 4.84 9.67 23.67
N LYS A 136 5.21 10.55 24.60
CA LYS A 136 6.53 11.19 24.60
C LYS A 136 7.60 10.11 24.75
N ILE A 137 8.61 10.15 23.90
CA ILE A 137 9.78 9.29 24.04
C ILE A 137 10.61 9.86 25.21
N PRO A 138 10.86 9.10 26.29
CA PRO A 138 11.67 9.56 27.42
C PRO A 138 12.98 10.21 26.94
N GLU A 139 13.37 11.32 27.59
CA GLU A 139 14.59 12.11 27.33
C GLU A 139 14.62 12.87 25.99
N THR A 140 13.49 12.95 25.27
CA THR A 140 13.41 13.70 24.00
C THR A 140 12.19 14.63 24.01
N THR A 141 12.18 15.65 23.15
CA THR A 141 11.00 16.47 22.88
C THR A 141 9.99 15.77 21.95
N ILE A 142 10.33 14.57 21.47
CA ILE A 142 9.60 13.87 20.42
C ILE A 142 8.55 12.94 21.01
N SER A 143 7.34 13.00 20.48
CA SER A 143 6.26 12.04 20.76
C SER A 143 6.05 11.10 19.58
N LYS A 144 5.85 9.81 19.88
CA LYS A 144 5.51 8.76 18.92
C LYS A 144 4.03 8.40 18.97
N ILE A 145 3.51 7.82 17.90
CA ILE A 145 2.22 7.12 17.94
C ILE A 145 2.38 5.88 18.83
N ASP A 146 1.60 5.84 19.90
CA ASP A 146 1.63 4.79 20.92
C ASP A 146 0.52 3.78 20.72
N TYR A 147 -0.66 4.27 20.32
CA TYR A 147 -1.82 3.43 20.09
C TYR A 147 -2.65 4.00 18.96
N ILE A 148 -3.02 3.13 18.03
CA ILE A 148 -3.97 3.45 16.98
C ILE A 148 -5.29 2.74 17.32
N THR A 149 -6.39 3.50 17.35
CA THR A 149 -7.71 2.93 17.58
C THR A 149 -8.00 1.85 16.57
N THR A 150 -8.18 0.63 17.08
CA THR A 150 -8.65 -0.49 16.26
C THR A 150 -10.16 -0.36 16.10
N CYS A 151 -10.61 -0.03 14.90
CA CYS A 151 -12.02 0.13 14.56
C CYS A 151 -12.70 -1.20 14.22
N HIS A 152 -11.95 -2.14 13.63
CA HIS A 152 -12.44 -3.49 13.35
C HIS A 152 -11.31 -4.49 13.55
N LYS A 153 -11.47 -5.41 14.51
CA LYS A 153 -10.43 -6.40 14.85
C LYS A 153 -10.25 -7.42 13.73
N HIS A 154 -11.28 -8.17 13.33
CA HIS A 154 -11.15 -9.25 12.33
C HIS A 154 -11.79 -8.84 11.01
N CYS A 155 -11.13 -7.96 10.26
CA CYS A 155 -11.69 -7.49 9.00
C CYS A 155 -11.49 -8.54 7.89
N GLY A 156 -12.54 -9.31 7.60
CA GLY A 156 -12.57 -10.31 6.53
C GLY A 156 -12.97 -9.76 5.15
N LEU A 157 -12.85 -8.45 4.93
CA LEU A 157 -13.30 -7.82 3.69
C LEU A 157 -12.37 -8.20 2.53
N SER A 158 -12.94 -8.89 1.53
CA SER A 158 -12.22 -9.26 0.30
C SER A 158 -11.95 -8.01 -0.57
N GLY A 159 -10.77 -7.94 -1.18
CA GLY A 159 -10.38 -6.84 -2.09
C GLY A 159 -9.65 -5.69 -1.41
N VAL A 160 -9.64 -5.63 -0.07
CA VAL A 160 -8.83 -4.66 0.67
C VAL A 160 -7.37 -5.07 0.60
N LYS A 161 -6.54 -4.26 -0.06
CA LYS A 161 -5.08 -4.37 0.01
C LYS A 161 -4.60 -3.75 1.33
N PRO A 162 -4.00 -4.53 2.25
CA PRO A 162 -3.44 -4.00 3.48
C PRO A 162 -2.34 -2.98 3.20
N GLU A 163 -2.11 -2.08 4.16
CA GLU A 163 -1.09 -1.01 4.14
C GLU A 163 -1.18 -0.02 2.99
N THR A 164 -2.27 -0.06 2.22
CA THR A 164 -2.57 0.94 1.19
C THR A 164 -3.50 2.02 1.74
N TYR A 165 -3.22 3.26 1.37
CA TYR A 165 -4.01 4.43 1.75
C TYR A 165 -4.02 5.45 0.59
N PRO A 166 -5.17 6.08 0.29
CA PRO A 166 -6.51 5.72 0.76
C PRO A 166 -6.99 4.41 0.09
N ASN A 167 -7.86 3.66 0.76
CA ASN A 167 -8.44 2.43 0.21
C ASN A 167 -9.96 2.48 0.23
N ALA A 168 -10.56 2.72 -0.94
CA ALA A 168 -12.01 2.88 -1.11
C ALA A 168 -12.81 1.62 -0.76
N GLU A 169 -12.21 0.43 -0.82
CA GLU A 169 -12.87 -0.81 -0.42
C GLU A 169 -13.27 -0.79 1.06
N LEU A 170 -12.58 -0.01 1.90
CA LEU A 170 -12.92 0.13 3.31
C LEU A 170 -14.31 0.72 3.55
N LYS A 171 -14.94 1.37 2.56
CA LYS A 171 -16.35 1.76 2.61
C LYS A 171 -17.28 0.58 2.88
N ASN A 172 -16.89 -0.61 2.42
CA ASN A 172 -17.64 -1.86 2.57
C ASN A 172 -17.29 -2.60 3.88
N CYS A 173 -16.41 -2.05 4.72
CA CYS A 173 -16.07 -2.66 6.00
C CYS A 173 -17.29 -2.63 6.92
N PHE A 174 -17.55 -3.74 7.63
CA PHE A 174 -18.66 -3.84 8.58
C PHE A 174 -18.64 -2.75 9.67
N ALA A 175 -17.49 -2.14 9.94
CA ALA A 175 -17.38 -1.04 10.89
C ALA A 175 -17.82 0.32 10.32
N MET A 176 -18.18 0.42 9.03
CA MET A 176 -18.68 1.64 8.39
C MET A 176 -20.20 1.66 8.34
N ASP A 177 -20.80 2.81 8.65
CA ASP A 177 -22.23 3.07 8.51
C ASP A 177 -22.62 3.44 7.06
N ALA A 178 -23.91 3.70 6.83
CA ALA A 178 -24.45 4.06 5.53
C ALA A 178 -23.90 5.38 4.94
N ASN A 179 -23.33 6.25 5.78
CA ASN A 179 -22.68 7.50 5.37
C ASN A 179 -21.17 7.33 5.20
N TYR A 180 -20.66 6.10 5.27
CA TYR A 180 -19.25 5.75 5.25
C TYR A 180 -18.45 6.33 6.42
N ASN A 181 -19.10 6.55 7.57
CA ASN A 181 -18.42 6.90 8.81
C ASN A 181 -18.27 5.65 9.68
N CYS A 182 -17.14 5.56 10.38
CA CYS A 182 -16.90 4.44 11.26
C CYS A 182 -17.85 4.48 12.46
N MET A 183 -18.54 3.38 12.73
CA MET A 183 -19.43 3.25 13.88
C MET A 183 -18.68 3.28 15.22
N ASN A 184 -17.40 2.92 15.24
CA ASN A 184 -16.57 2.91 16.45
C ASN A 184 -15.99 4.29 16.78
N CYS A 185 -15.39 4.98 15.81
CA CYS A 185 -14.68 6.24 16.05
C CYS A 185 -15.31 7.48 15.38
N ARG A 186 -16.39 7.31 14.62
CA ARG A 186 -17.12 8.36 13.87
C ARG A 186 -16.32 9.09 12.79
N CYS A 187 -15.06 8.73 12.56
CA CYS A 187 -14.28 9.27 11.46
C CYS A 187 -14.73 8.65 10.12
N SER A 188 -14.63 9.41 9.04
CA SER A 188 -14.90 8.93 7.68
C SER A 188 -13.96 7.79 7.27
N TRP A 189 -14.44 6.92 6.37
CA TRP A 189 -13.69 5.78 5.81
C TRP A 189 -12.32 6.18 5.25
N ASP A 190 -12.18 7.39 4.72
CA ASP A 190 -10.93 7.93 4.16
C ASP A 190 -9.85 8.14 5.22
N LYS A 191 -10.19 8.09 6.51
CA LYS A 191 -9.25 8.12 7.64
C LYS A 191 -8.86 6.74 8.14
N HIS A 192 -9.23 5.68 7.43
CA HIS A 192 -8.99 4.31 7.86
C HIS A 192 -7.99 3.59 6.97
N MET A 193 -7.31 2.61 7.55
CA MET A 193 -6.35 1.76 6.87
C MET A 193 -6.52 0.32 7.35
N ALA A 194 -6.39 -0.65 6.45
CA ALA A 194 -6.25 -2.04 6.84
C ALA A 194 -4.77 -2.34 7.11
N ILE A 195 -4.48 -3.00 8.22
CA ILE A 195 -3.13 -3.40 8.61
C ILE A 195 -3.05 -4.88 8.95
N THR A 196 -1.92 -5.49 8.62
CA THR A 196 -1.52 -6.87 8.89
C THR A 196 -0.24 -6.94 9.71
N TYR A 197 0.43 -5.81 9.92
CA TYR A 197 1.56 -5.66 10.82
C TYR A 197 1.54 -4.29 11.51
N GLU A 198 2.29 -4.16 12.59
CA GLU A 198 2.56 -2.89 13.28
C GLU A 198 4.07 -2.68 13.42
N ASN A 199 4.54 -1.43 13.37
CA ASN A 199 5.94 -1.11 13.62
C ASN A 199 6.14 -0.82 15.11
N LYS A 200 6.87 -1.70 15.80
CA LYS A 200 7.30 -1.46 17.19
C LYS A 200 8.60 -0.68 17.20
N LEU A 201 8.59 0.39 17.97
CA LEU A 201 9.77 1.21 18.20
C LEU A 201 10.64 0.57 19.28
N VAL A 202 11.87 0.21 18.91
CA VAL A 202 12.87 -0.35 19.81
C VAL A 202 14.00 0.65 19.98
N ARG A 203 14.49 0.79 21.21
CA ARG A 203 15.59 1.70 21.54
C ARG A 203 16.92 1.01 21.29
N LYS A 204 17.78 1.65 20.51
CA LYS A 204 19.12 1.17 20.19
C LYS A 204 20.14 2.24 20.56
N GLU A 205 21.13 1.88 21.37
CA GLU A 205 22.26 2.75 21.65
C GLU A 205 23.15 2.85 20.40
N VAL A 206 23.41 4.08 19.95
CA VAL A 206 24.07 4.36 18.67
C VAL A 206 25.51 3.89 18.65
N ILE A 207 26.18 3.87 19.81
CA ILE A 207 27.64 3.78 19.91
C ILE A 207 28.08 2.99 21.16
N ASN A 208 27.44 1.86 21.46
CA ASN A 208 27.71 1.15 22.73
C ASN A 208 29.20 0.80 22.94
N GLN A 209 29.90 0.29 21.91
CA GLN A 209 31.31 -0.11 22.04
C GLN A 209 32.29 1.08 22.00
N THR A 210 32.18 1.97 21.01
CA THR A 210 33.11 3.11 20.87
C THR A 210 32.94 4.14 21.98
N THR A 211 31.71 4.37 22.46
CA THR A 211 31.48 5.20 23.65
C THR A 211 32.17 4.60 24.86
N GLN A 212 32.12 3.29 25.05
CA GLN A 212 32.76 2.63 26.20
C GLN A 212 34.29 2.73 26.13
N ASP A 213 34.87 2.56 24.94
CA ASP A 213 36.30 2.73 24.71
C ASP A 213 36.74 4.19 24.92
N LEU A 214 35.92 5.15 24.46
CA LEU A 214 36.16 6.58 24.65
C LEU A 214 36.07 6.98 26.13
N ILE A 215 35.08 6.45 26.85
CA ILE A 215 34.90 6.58 28.30
C ILE A 215 36.14 6.08 29.04
N ASN A 216 36.65 4.90 28.66
CA ASN A 216 37.81 4.25 29.28
C ASN A 216 39.16 4.84 28.85
N SER A 217 39.18 5.69 27.82
CA SER A 217 40.42 6.29 27.31
C SER A 217 41.02 7.32 28.27
N LYS A 218 42.34 7.50 28.19
CA LYS A 218 43.10 8.51 28.97
C LYS A 218 42.98 9.94 28.41
N LYS A 219 42.10 10.18 27.43
CA LYS A 219 41.86 11.50 26.83
C LYS A 219 41.27 12.46 27.86
N SER A 220 41.45 13.76 27.65
CA SER A 220 40.76 14.76 28.47
C SER A 220 39.25 14.72 28.23
N ASP A 221 38.45 15.22 29.19
CA ASP A 221 36.99 15.28 29.04
C ASP A 221 36.57 16.11 27.82
N GLU A 222 37.29 17.20 27.52
CA GLU A 222 37.08 18.02 26.33
C GLU A 222 37.35 17.25 25.03
N GLU A 223 38.44 16.47 24.99
CA GLU A 223 38.77 15.61 23.85
C GLU A 223 37.72 14.50 23.66
N LYS A 224 37.22 13.92 24.76
CA LYS A 224 36.14 12.92 24.71
C LYS A 224 34.86 13.51 24.14
N VAL A 225 34.46 14.69 24.61
CA VAL A 225 33.29 15.40 24.08
C VAL A 225 33.45 15.67 22.57
N LYS A 226 34.61 16.19 22.15
CA LYS A 226 34.86 16.51 20.74
C LYS A 226 34.75 15.27 19.83
N VAL A 227 35.40 14.17 20.22
CA VAL A 227 35.34 12.91 19.46
C VAL A 227 33.91 12.38 19.39
N PHE A 228 33.16 12.44 20.50
CA PHE A 228 31.77 11.97 20.53
C PHE A 228 30.85 12.80 19.63
N ILE A 229 31.00 14.13 19.64
CA ILE A 229 30.24 15.02 18.74
C ILE A 229 30.57 14.70 17.27
N GLU A 230 31.84 14.47 16.93
CA GLU A 230 32.24 14.09 15.57
C GLU A 230 31.62 12.75 15.13
N GLU A 231 31.52 11.77 16.03
CA GLU A 231 30.84 10.50 15.75
C GLU A 231 29.33 10.68 15.53
N LEU A 232 28.68 11.52 16.34
CA LEU A 232 27.27 11.86 16.19
C LEU A 232 27.00 12.60 14.87
N ASP A 233 27.85 13.55 14.48
CA ASP A 233 27.76 14.25 13.20
C ASP A 233 27.93 13.30 12.01
N ASN A 234 28.90 12.38 12.06
CA ASN A 234 29.05 11.33 11.06
C ASN A 234 27.82 10.42 10.98
N LYS A 235 27.17 10.15 12.12
CA LYS A 235 25.91 9.39 12.13
C LYS A 235 24.78 10.14 11.45
N VAL A 236 24.63 11.44 11.71
CA VAL A 236 23.63 12.30 11.05
C VAL A 236 23.85 12.29 9.53
N LYS A 237 25.10 12.49 9.07
CA LYS A 237 25.44 12.46 7.65
C LYS A 237 25.11 11.12 6.98
N ALA A 238 25.36 10.01 7.66
CA ALA A 238 24.98 8.69 7.16
C ALA A 238 23.47 8.53 7.03
N LEU A 239 22.71 8.95 8.05
CA LEU A 239 21.24 8.92 8.05
C LEU A 239 20.64 9.80 6.94
N GLU A 240 21.17 11.00 6.74
CA GLU A 240 20.75 11.89 5.65
C GLU A 240 21.05 11.31 4.27
N GLN A 241 22.19 10.62 4.12
CA GLN A 241 22.54 9.96 2.87
C GLN A 241 21.55 8.84 2.53
N GLU A 242 21.18 8.01 3.51
CA GLU A 242 20.18 6.96 3.29
C GLU A 242 18.79 7.53 2.97
N GLU A 243 18.39 8.63 3.62
CA GLU A 243 17.13 9.31 3.29
C GLU A 243 17.10 9.79 1.84
N ARG A 244 18.20 10.37 1.35
CA ARG A 244 18.34 10.78 -0.06
C ARG A 244 18.21 9.58 -1.01
N GLU A 245 18.83 8.45 -0.65
CA GLU A 245 18.74 7.22 -1.47
C GLU A 245 17.32 6.64 -1.48
N ILE A 246 16.65 6.58 -0.32
CA ILE A 246 15.25 6.15 -0.21
C ILE A 246 14.36 7.05 -1.07
N ARG A 247 14.52 8.38 -0.98
CA ARG A 247 13.76 9.34 -1.78
C ARG A 247 14.00 9.16 -3.28
N SER A 248 15.26 9.03 -3.70
CA SER A 248 15.61 8.81 -5.11
C SER A 248 14.96 7.54 -5.67
N VAL A 249 14.96 6.45 -4.90
CA VAL A 249 14.28 5.20 -5.28
C VAL A 249 12.77 5.39 -5.36
N ALA A 250 12.17 6.11 -4.40
CA ALA A 250 10.74 6.43 -4.40
C ALA A 250 10.31 7.21 -5.65
N VAL A 251 11.09 8.20 -6.08
CA VAL A 251 10.82 8.99 -7.29
C VAL A 251 10.87 8.09 -8.53
N LYS A 252 11.87 7.21 -8.62
CA LYS A 252 11.99 6.21 -9.72
C LYS A 252 10.81 5.24 -9.75
N PHE A 253 10.37 4.79 -8.57
CA PHE A 253 9.17 3.96 -8.43
C PHE A 253 7.90 4.69 -8.88
N GLY A 254 7.72 5.94 -8.46
CA GLY A 254 6.58 6.76 -8.89
C GLY A 254 6.54 6.96 -10.40
N SER A 255 7.68 7.27 -11.02
CA SER A 255 7.82 7.38 -12.48
C SER A 255 7.51 6.07 -13.20
N PHE A 256 8.05 4.94 -12.71
CA PHE A 256 7.76 3.63 -13.26
C PHE A 256 6.25 3.31 -13.20
N LEU A 257 5.62 3.55 -12.06
CA LEU A 257 4.19 3.31 -11.90
C LEU A 257 3.36 4.21 -12.83
N LYS A 258 3.70 5.51 -12.92
CA LYS A 258 2.98 6.46 -13.77
C LYS A 258 3.05 6.07 -15.25
N ARG A 259 4.23 5.69 -15.75
CA ARG A 259 4.43 5.30 -17.15
C ARG A 259 3.69 4.02 -17.53
N ASN A 260 3.59 3.07 -16.60
CA ASN A 260 2.98 1.77 -16.84
C ASN A 260 1.52 1.69 -16.35
N ALA A 261 0.92 2.81 -15.94
CA ALA A 261 -0.46 2.86 -15.50
C ALA A 261 -1.42 2.99 -16.69
N ILE A 262 -2.38 2.06 -16.78
CA ILE A 262 -3.48 2.10 -17.77
C ILE A 262 -4.57 3.13 -17.36
N SER A 263 -4.60 3.50 -16.09
CA SER A 263 -5.58 4.40 -15.45
C SER A 263 -4.82 5.53 -14.73
N PRO A 264 -5.44 6.67 -14.37
CA PRO A 264 -4.76 7.74 -13.63
C PRO A 264 -3.94 7.19 -12.45
N TYR A 265 -2.65 7.48 -12.46
CA TYR A 265 -1.73 7.08 -11.42
C TYR A 265 -2.05 7.86 -10.13
N ASN A 266 -2.50 7.13 -9.10
CA ASN A 266 -2.58 7.69 -7.76
C ASN A 266 -1.22 7.51 -7.06
N ASP A 267 -0.64 8.60 -6.60
CA ASP A 267 0.66 8.58 -5.94
C ASP A 267 0.51 8.15 -4.47
N SER A 268 0.54 6.84 -4.26
CA SER A 268 0.39 6.25 -2.93
C SER A 268 1.43 6.73 -1.91
N LEU A 269 2.63 7.13 -2.34
CA LEU A 269 3.65 7.65 -1.43
C LEU A 269 3.30 9.06 -0.99
N LYS A 270 2.93 9.92 -1.95
CA LYS A 270 2.44 11.27 -1.67
C LYS A 270 1.24 11.24 -0.72
N ASP A 271 0.29 10.35 -0.96
CA ASP A 271 -0.91 10.19 -0.13
C ASP A 271 -0.55 9.78 1.29
N TYR A 272 0.37 8.81 1.45
CA TYR A 272 0.77 8.35 2.77
C TYR A 272 1.63 9.39 3.51
N LEU A 273 2.55 10.10 2.84
CA LEU A 273 3.28 11.23 3.42
C LEU A 273 2.32 12.33 3.91
N THR A 274 1.25 12.60 3.16
CA THR A 274 0.22 13.56 3.57
C THR A 274 -0.48 13.13 4.86
N VAL A 275 -0.69 11.82 5.08
CA VAL A 275 -1.21 11.30 6.36
C VAL A 275 -0.22 11.54 7.50
N LEU A 276 1.07 11.24 7.28
CA LEU A 276 2.09 11.45 8.30
C LEU A 276 2.22 12.92 8.69
N ILE A 277 2.18 13.83 7.70
CA ILE A 277 2.18 15.28 7.91
C ILE A 277 0.95 15.70 8.72
N ARG A 278 -0.25 15.23 8.36
CA ARG A 278 -1.47 15.53 9.13
C ARG A 278 -1.35 15.12 10.59
N GLN A 279 -0.85 13.91 10.84
CA GLN A 279 -0.63 13.40 12.21
C GLN A 279 0.35 14.28 12.99
N GLU A 280 1.46 14.68 12.38
CA GLU A 280 2.42 15.58 13.05
C GLU A 280 1.87 17.00 13.23
N LYS A 281 1.08 17.55 12.30
CA LYS A 281 0.37 18.83 12.49
C LYS A 281 -0.51 18.81 13.72
N ASP A 282 -1.30 17.74 13.89
CA ASP A 282 -2.19 17.62 15.03
C ASP A 282 -1.41 17.50 16.35
N LYS A 283 -0.25 16.83 16.33
CA LYS A 283 0.67 16.78 17.47
C LYS A 283 1.26 18.15 17.80
N VAL A 284 1.69 18.93 16.81
CA VAL A 284 2.21 20.30 17.00
C VAL A 284 1.12 21.20 17.57
N ASN A 285 -0.11 21.11 17.04
CA ASN A 285 -1.27 21.85 17.56
C ASN A 285 -1.60 21.51 19.03
N ALA A 286 -1.28 20.30 19.48
CA ALA A 286 -1.41 19.87 20.87
C ALA A 286 -0.22 20.26 21.77
N GLY A 287 0.69 21.13 21.29
CA GLY A 287 1.87 21.61 22.03
C GLY A 287 3.14 20.78 21.80
N GLY A 288 3.17 19.95 20.76
CA GLY A 288 4.36 19.20 20.34
C GLY A 288 5.37 20.04 19.54
N ASP A 289 6.60 19.54 19.46
CA ASP A 289 7.69 20.11 18.64
C ASP A 289 7.43 19.92 17.13
N ASP A 290 7.81 20.92 16.33
CA ASP A 290 7.53 21.03 14.90
C ASP A 290 8.66 20.54 13.98
N LYS A 291 9.83 20.13 14.52
CA LYS A 291 10.99 19.71 13.71
C LYS A 291 10.63 18.58 12.73
N ILE A 292 9.88 17.59 13.21
CA ILE A 292 9.46 16.44 12.40
C ILE A 292 8.43 16.86 11.34
N LEU A 293 7.52 17.77 11.69
CA LEU A 293 6.55 18.31 10.74
C LEU A 293 7.26 19.03 9.59
N ASN A 294 8.16 19.97 9.93
CA ASN A 294 8.91 20.76 8.96
C ASN A 294 9.74 19.85 8.03
N SER A 295 10.36 18.81 8.60
CA SER A 295 11.13 17.83 7.82
C SER A 295 10.25 16.99 6.88
N LEU A 296 9.07 16.53 7.33
CA LEU A 296 8.13 15.80 6.46
C LEU A 296 7.57 16.68 5.34
N GLU A 297 7.29 17.96 5.62
CA GLU A 297 6.85 18.91 4.59
C GLU A 297 7.95 19.18 3.56
N ALA A 298 9.21 19.34 4.00
CA ALA A 298 10.36 19.46 3.11
C ALA A 298 10.57 18.19 2.26
N MET A 299 10.41 17.01 2.85
CA MET A 299 10.49 15.73 2.14
C MET A 299 9.42 15.61 1.05
N LEU A 300 8.18 15.98 1.36
CA LEU A 300 7.09 15.98 0.39
C LEU A 300 7.34 16.99 -0.75
N ALA A 301 7.85 18.18 -0.42
CA ALA A 301 8.20 19.20 -1.40
C ALA A 301 9.31 18.71 -2.35
N ASN A 302 10.40 18.17 -1.79
CA ASN A 302 11.52 17.62 -2.55
C ASN A 302 11.08 16.46 -3.45
N TYR A 303 10.31 15.51 -2.90
CA TYR A 303 9.75 14.40 -3.68
C TYR A 303 8.89 14.90 -4.85
N THR A 304 8.01 15.88 -4.59
CA THR A 304 7.11 16.42 -5.64
C THR A 304 7.89 17.13 -6.74
N GLU A 305 8.93 17.90 -6.38
CA GLU A 305 9.78 18.58 -7.35
C GLU A 305 10.62 17.59 -8.17
N GLU A 306 11.23 16.58 -7.52
CA GLU A 306 11.98 15.53 -8.20
C GLU A 306 11.09 14.73 -9.17
N VAL A 307 9.85 14.42 -8.78
CA VAL A 307 8.85 13.80 -9.67
C VAL A 307 8.55 14.71 -10.86
N LYS A 308 8.34 16.01 -10.64
CA LYS A 308 8.05 16.98 -11.70
C LYS A 308 9.22 17.11 -12.70
N VAL A 309 10.45 17.21 -12.21
CA VAL A 309 11.65 17.25 -13.06
C VAL A 309 11.74 15.98 -13.90
N LEU A 310 11.54 14.82 -13.28
CA LEU A 310 11.58 13.54 -13.99
C LEU A 310 10.48 13.44 -15.05
N GLU A 311 9.26 13.94 -14.75
CA GLU A 311 8.16 14.00 -15.71
C GLU A 311 8.46 14.93 -16.89
N GLN A 312 9.09 16.08 -16.66
CA GLN A 312 9.52 16.99 -17.72
C GLN A 312 10.57 16.34 -18.62
N SER A 313 11.58 15.68 -18.04
CA SER A 313 12.59 14.93 -18.80
C SER A 313 12.00 13.76 -19.59
N MET A 314 10.93 13.13 -19.10
CA MET A 314 10.23 12.07 -19.81
C MET A 314 9.40 12.59 -20.99
N ALA A 315 8.91 13.83 -20.93
CA ALA A 315 8.12 14.44 -21.99
C ALA A 315 8.97 14.94 -23.17
N SER A 316 10.27 15.15 -22.97
CA SER A 316 11.19 15.71 -23.98
C SER A 316 11.88 14.66 -24.88
N ASP A 317 11.50 13.38 -24.83
CA ASP A 317 11.99 12.25 -25.67
C ASP A 317 13.52 12.02 -25.74
N GLU A 318 14.32 12.82 -25.04
CA GLU A 318 15.78 12.69 -24.96
C GLU A 318 16.16 11.52 -24.04
N HIS A 319 16.33 10.33 -24.64
CA HIS A 319 17.12 9.19 -24.12
C HIS A 319 17.04 8.90 -22.60
N VAL A 320 15.87 9.08 -21.97
CA VAL A 320 15.68 8.68 -20.58
C VAL A 320 15.68 7.16 -20.54
N SER A 321 16.73 6.58 -19.95
CA SER A 321 16.84 5.14 -19.64
C SER A 321 15.53 4.66 -19.01
N VAL A 322 14.73 3.94 -19.80
CA VAL A 322 13.42 3.46 -19.37
C VAL A 322 13.65 2.42 -18.28
N LEU A 323 13.17 2.70 -17.07
CA LEU A 323 13.21 1.71 -15.98
C LEU A 323 12.40 0.49 -16.39
N GLY A 324 13.08 -0.63 -16.62
CA GLY A 324 12.44 -1.92 -16.83
C GLY A 324 12.05 -2.58 -15.51
N PRO A 325 11.24 -3.64 -15.54
CA PRO A 325 10.94 -4.43 -14.34
C PRO A 325 12.19 -4.97 -13.61
N ASP A 326 13.25 -5.33 -14.35
CA ASP A 326 14.52 -5.78 -13.76
C ASP A 326 15.24 -4.67 -12.99
N ASP A 327 15.07 -3.41 -13.41
CA ASP A 327 15.64 -2.28 -12.70
C ASP A 327 14.92 -2.02 -11.38
N ILE A 328 13.61 -2.35 -11.28
CA ILE A 328 12.88 -2.32 -10.01
C ILE A 328 13.52 -3.27 -9.01
N ASN A 329 13.82 -4.50 -9.41
CA ASN A 329 14.50 -5.45 -8.53
C ASN A 329 15.88 -4.93 -8.09
N LYS A 330 16.66 -4.31 -8.97
CA LYS A 330 17.96 -3.70 -8.60
C LYS A 330 17.79 -2.57 -7.59
N LEU A 331 16.80 -1.70 -7.75
CA LEU A 331 16.49 -0.61 -6.82
C LEU A 331 16.03 -1.15 -5.45
N VAL A 332 15.23 -2.22 -5.43
CA VAL A 332 14.86 -2.90 -4.19
C VAL A 332 16.10 -3.46 -3.48
N GLN A 333 17.00 -4.10 -4.22
CA GLN A 333 18.25 -4.62 -3.65
C GLN A 333 19.17 -3.49 -3.15
N SER A 334 19.20 -2.32 -3.79
CA SER A 334 19.97 -1.18 -3.26
C SER A 334 19.39 -0.68 -1.94
N LEU A 335 18.06 -0.64 -1.80
CA LEU A 335 17.42 -0.29 -0.53
C LEU A 335 17.80 -1.26 0.60
N TYR A 336 17.91 -2.56 0.33
CA TYR A 336 18.29 -3.54 1.35
C TYR A 336 19.77 -3.48 1.75
N LYS A 337 20.61 -2.87 0.92
CA LYS A 337 22.05 -2.69 1.19
C LYS A 337 22.37 -1.44 2.00
N LEU A 338 21.38 -0.59 2.27
CA LEU A 338 21.53 0.55 3.17
C LEU A 338 22.03 0.07 4.55
N LYS A 339 23.09 0.70 5.04
CA LYS A 339 23.84 0.28 6.23
C LYS A 339 22.99 0.35 7.51
N GLU A 340 22.20 1.41 7.65
CA GLU A 340 21.45 1.72 8.86
C GLU A 340 20.02 1.20 8.78
N ASN A 341 19.32 1.44 7.67
CA ASN A 341 17.89 1.16 7.55
C ASN A 341 17.54 0.03 6.56
N GLY A 342 18.53 -0.52 5.83
CA GLY A 342 18.28 -1.52 4.79
C GLY A 342 17.68 -2.82 5.31
N LYS A 343 18.12 -3.25 6.49
CA LYS A 343 17.56 -4.42 7.19
C LYS A 343 16.09 -4.21 7.55
N GLN A 344 15.70 -3.04 8.04
CA GLN A 344 14.30 -2.74 8.39
C GLN A 344 13.40 -2.79 7.14
N LEU A 345 13.86 -2.25 6.00
CA LEU A 345 13.15 -2.34 4.72
C LEU A 345 12.98 -3.79 4.27
N GLN A 346 14.02 -4.60 4.42
CA GLN A 346 13.98 -6.02 4.08
C GLN A 346 13.03 -6.80 4.99
N ASP A 347 13.07 -6.58 6.30
CA ASP A 347 12.21 -7.26 7.28
C ASP A 347 10.72 -6.94 7.05
N ASN A 348 10.39 -5.67 6.74
CA ASN A 348 9.03 -5.28 6.34
C ASN A 348 8.55 -6.06 5.10
N MET A 349 9.41 -6.21 4.09
CA MET A 349 9.03 -6.91 2.86
C MET A 349 8.95 -8.44 3.02
N ASN A 350 9.77 -9.00 3.90
CA ASN A 350 9.70 -10.42 4.27
C ASN A 350 8.38 -10.76 4.96
N LEU A 351 7.89 -9.88 5.85
CA LEU A 351 6.59 -10.03 6.50
C LEU A 351 5.44 -10.01 5.51
N TYR A 352 5.48 -9.11 4.53
CA TYR A 352 4.52 -9.11 3.43
C TYR A 352 4.54 -10.45 2.67
N SER A 353 5.74 -10.94 2.31
CA SER A 353 5.89 -12.19 1.57
C SER A 353 5.37 -13.41 2.35
N ALA A 354 5.58 -13.44 3.67
CA ALA A 354 5.03 -14.46 4.56
C ALA A 354 3.50 -14.36 4.74
N SER A 355 2.96 -13.14 4.74
CA SER A 355 1.51 -12.89 4.75
C SER A 355 0.86 -13.41 3.46
N LYS A 356 1.50 -13.17 2.30
CA LYS A 356 1.08 -13.70 1.00
C LYS A 356 1.06 -15.23 0.97
N ALA A 357 2.11 -15.91 1.45
CA ALA A 357 2.13 -17.38 1.51
C ALA A 357 0.98 -17.96 2.35
N SER A 358 0.60 -17.26 3.43
CA SER A 358 -0.54 -17.65 4.27
C SER A 358 -1.88 -17.45 3.53
N MET A 359 -2.02 -16.35 2.79
CA MET A 359 -3.23 -15.97 2.04
C MET A 359 -3.41 -16.75 0.72
N GLN A 360 -2.31 -17.16 0.08
CA GLN A 360 -2.31 -17.91 -1.18
C GLN A 360 -2.72 -19.38 -0.98
N SER A 361 -2.69 -19.90 0.26
CA SER A 361 -3.33 -21.17 0.61
C SER A 361 -4.87 -21.12 0.51
N MET A 362 -5.47 -19.92 0.49
CA MET A 362 -6.92 -19.70 0.30
C MET A 362 -7.31 -19.35 -1.14
N TYR A 363 -6.34 -19.11 -2.03
CA TYR A 363 -6.59 -18.77 -3.43
C TYR A 363 -5.75 -19.66 -4.35
N THR A 364 -6.34 -20.78 -4.77
CA THR A 364 -5.84 -21.54 -5.91
C THR A 364 -6.41 -20.93 -7.18
N GLU A 365 -5.56 -20.31 -8.00
CA GLU A 365 -5.89 -20.12 -9.42
C GLU A 365 -5.93 -21.52 -10.05
N THR A 366 -7.14 -22.02 -10.31
CA THR A 366 -7.31 -23.22 -11.12
C THR A 366 -6.90 -22.90 -12.55
N HIS A 367 -5.68 -23.28 -12.92
CA HIS A 367 -5.24 -23.28 -14.31
C HIS A 367 -6.10 -24.27 -15.11
N TYR A 368 -6.87 -23.75 -16.08
CA TYR A 368 -7.65 -24.57 -17.00
C TYR A 368 -6.70 -25.35 -17.92
N ASN A 369 -6.50 -26.63 -17.62
CA ASN A 369 -5.64 -27.51 -18.41
C ASN A 369 -6.49 -28.24 -19.46
N ALA A 370 -6.55 -27.69 -20.67
CA ALA A 370 -7.42 -28.16 -21.77
C ALA A 370 -7.11 -29.59 -22.32
N ARG A 371 -6.23 -30.36 -21.67
CA ARG A 371 -5.73 -31.65 -22.19
C ARG A 371 -6.34 -32.91 -21.56
N GLN A 372 -7.30 -32.80 -20.64
CA GLN A 372 -7.82 -33.98 -19.90
C GLN A 372 -9.25 -34.43 -20.24
N TYR A 373 -9.72 -34.26 -21.47
CA TYR A 373 -10.92 -34.99 -21.92
C TYR A 373 -10.60 -35.92 -23.10
N LYS A 374 -10.13 -37.12 -22.79
CA LYS A 374 -10.34 -38.31 -23.63
C LYS A 374 -11.27 -39.27 -22.88
N ARG A 375 -12.48 -39.37 -23.41
CA ARG A 375 -13.42 -40.52 -23.39
C ARG A 375 -13.54 -41.29 -22.06
N SER A 376 -14.63 -41.01 -21.35
CA SER A 376 -15.53 -42.04 -20.79
C SER A 376 -16.92 -41.41 -20.81
N GLY A 377 -17.86 -41.89 -21.62
CA GLY A 377 -18.55 -43.14 -21.38
C GLY A 377 -19.87 -42.78 -20.70
N ILE A 378 -20.88 -42.43 -21.50
CA ILE A 378 -22.24 -42.15 -21.05
C ILE A 378 -22.77 -43.42 -20.37
N THR A 379 -23.05 -43.35 -19.07
CA THR A 379 -23.93 -44.30 -18.38
C THR A 379 -24.98 -43.54 -17.60
N THR A 380 -26.21 -43.80 -18.01
CA THR A 380 -27.52 -43.45 -17.45
C THR A 380 -27.65 -43.73 -15.95
N LEU A 381 -28.24 -42.78 -15.22
CA LEU A 381 -29.00 -42.92 -13.95
C LEU A 381 -29.57 -41.52 -13.68
N GLY A 382 -30.83 -41.26 -13.41
CA GLY A 382 -31.98 -42.09 -13.05
C GLY A 382 -32.92 -41.11 -12.36
N TYR A 383 -34.05 -40.79 -13.00
CA TYR A 383 -35.11 -39.94 -12.45
C TYR A 383 -35.55 -40.48 -11.08
N ARG A 384 -35.55 -39.63 -10.05
CA ARG A 384 -36.33 -39.87 -8.83
C ARG A 384 -37.21 -38.67 -8.53
N SER A 385 -38.49 -38.90 -8.77
CA SER A 385 -39.66 -38.10 -8.41
C SER A 385 -39.87 -38.03 -6.90
N GLY A 386 -40.33 -36.88 -6.44
CA GLY A 386 -40.98 -36.65 -5.15
C GLY A 386 -41.00 -35.14 -4.90
N GLY A 387 -42.11 -34.45 -4.70
CA GLY A 387 -43.48 -34.80 -4.45
C GLY A 387 -44.10 -33.52 -3.89
N TYR A 388 -45.07 -32.97 -4.61
CA TYR A 388 -45.81 -31.75 -4.26
C TYR A 388 -46.42 -31.84 -2.85
N ASN A 389 -46.41 -30.73 -2.12
CA ASN A 389 -47.51 -30.39 -1.22
C ASN A 389 -47.84 -28.90 -1.37
N GLU A 390 -48.99 -28.67 -1.99
CA GLU A 390 -49.69 -27.39 -2.09
C GLU A 390 -50.27 -26.99 -0.73
N SER A 391 -49.97 -25.78 -0.29
CA SER A 391 -50.95 -24.90 0.36
C SER A 391 -50.34 -23.50 0.53
N ASP A 392 -50.58 -22.60 -0.43
CA ASP A 392 -51.34 -21.40 -0.10
C ASP A 392 -51.71 -20.58 -1.35
N LYS A 393 -53.00 -20.25 -1.42
CA LYS A 393 -53.61 -19.43 -2.46
C LYS A 393 -53.63 -17.97 -1.99
N SER A 394 -52.98 -17.06 -2.71
CA SER A 394 -53.56 -15.73 -2.97
C SER A 394 -52.90 -15.07 -4.17
N VAL A 395 -53.58 -15.25 -5.29
CA VAL A 395 -53.49 -14.56 -6.57
C VAL A 395 -53.72 -13.04 -6.41
N LYS A 396 -53.02 -12.25 -7.26
CA LYS A 396 -53.22 -10.82 -7.63
C LYS A 396 -52.57 -9.74 -6.75
N GLN A 397 -51.40 -9.26 -7.17
CA GLN A 397 -51.17 -7.84 -7.51
C GLN A 397 -49.74 -7.63 -8.04
N ALA A 398 -49.61 -7.36 -9.34
CA ALA A 398 -48.55 -6.54 -9.95
C ALA A 398 -48.69 -6.61 -11.49
N ARG A 399 -49.82 -6.11 -12.01
CA ARG A 399 -49.84 -5.57 -13.37
C ARG A 399 -49.48 -4.09 -13.23
N SER A 400 -48.78 -3.56 -14.23
CA SER A 400 -48.27 -2.18 -14.36
C SER A 400 -46.96 -1.91 -13.61
N ILE A 401 -45.83 -2.05 -14.31
CA ILE A 401 -44.91 -0.97 -14.69
C ILE A 401 -43.95 -1.57 -15.74
N PHE A 402 -44.29 -1.47 -17.01
CA PHE A 402 -43.33 -1.50 -18.11
C PHE A 402 -43.76 -0.39 -19.06
N LYS A 403 -43.07 0.74 -18.98
CA LYS A 403 -43.10 1.76 -20.04
C LYS A 403 -41.95 1.43 -21.01
N PRO A 404 -42.18 1.45 -22.33
CA PRO A 404 -41.11 1.27 -23.31
C PRO A 404 -40.25 2.53 -23.38
N TRP A 405 -38.94 2.33 -23.49
CA TRP A 405 -37.98 3.36 -23.83
C TRP A 405 -38.03 3.58 -25.35
N THR A 406 -38.28 4.81 -25.77
CA THR A 406 -38.08 5.27 -27.15
C THR A 406 -36.71 5.93 -27.28
N TRP A 407 -36.05 5.69 -28.41
CA TRP A 407 -34.72 6.18 -28.80
C TRP A 407 -34.55 7.69 -28.70
#